data_AF-A0A2V9TAU2-F1
#
_entry.id   AF-A0A2V9TAU2-F1
#
_cell.length_a   1.000
_cell.length_b   1.000
_cell.length_c   1.000
_cell.angle_alpha   90.00
_cell.angle_beta   90.00
_cell.angle_gamma   90.00
#
_symmetry.space_group_name_H-M   'P 1'
#
loop_
_entity.id
_entity.type
_entity.pdbx_description
1 polymer ?
#
loop_
_entity_poly.entity_id
_entity_poly.type
_entity_poly.pdbx_seq_one_letter_code
_entity_poly.pdbx_strand_id
1 'polypeptide(L)' 'MKESFQGKTVWDGIVEVFDLKGHPTAFRIYAWAHDTDDPDNPRRHVTVLHAHPIKSPQDAVKAAIIQELKLGTAEER' A
#
# COMPACT_ATOMS: atom_id res chain seq x y z
N MET A 1 9.96 -0.68 -7.86
CA MET A 1 9.58 -2.01 -7.33
C MET A 1 8.40 -2.48 -8.17
N LYS A 2 8.37 -3.77 -8.49
CA LYS A 2 7.33 -4.35 -9.35
C LYS A 2 6.62 -5.45 -8.59
N GLU A 3 5.30 -5.41 -8.61
CA GLU A 3 4.45 -6.46 -8.05
C GLU A 3 3.62 -7.10 -9.15
N SER A 4 3.53 -8.42 -9.13
CA SER A 4 2.86 -9.19 -10.17
C SER A 4 1.95 -10.24 -9.53
N PHE A 5 0.73 -10.35 -10.05
CA PHE A 5 -0.24 -11.36 -9.67
C PHE A 5 -0.63 -12.16 -10.92
N GLN A 6 -0.55 -13.49 -10.85
CA GLN A 6 -0.83 -14.38 -11.99
C GLN A 6 -0.07 -14.01 -13.29
N GLY A 7 1.18 -13.55 -13.17
CA GLY A 7 2.01 -13.18 -14.32
C GLY A 7 1.69 -11.80 -14.93
N LYS A 8 0.70 -11.09 -14.40
CA LYS A 8 0.39 -9.69 -14.77
C LYS A 8 0.98 -8.73 -13.75
N THR A 9 1.59 -7.65 -14.20
CA THR A 9 2.01 -6.55 -13.32
C THR A 9 0.76 -5.89 -12.74
N VAL A 10 0.60 -5.95 -11.43
CA VAL A 10 -0.52 -5.30 -10.72
C VAL A 10 -0.13 -3.97 -10.11
N TRP A 11 1.17 -3.77 -9.88
CA TRP A 11 1.71 -2.49 -9.41
C TRP A 11 3.17 -2.35 -9.85
N ASP A 12 3.56 -1.15 -10.24
CA ASP A 12 4.94 -0.77 -10.50
C ASP A 12 5.14 0.67 -10.03
N GLY A 13 6.09 0.88 -9.12
CA GLY A 13 6.30 2.20 -8.54
C GLY A 13 7.43 2.23 -7.50
N ILE A 14 7.60 3.36 -6.84
CA ILE A 14 8.59 3.54 -5.77
C ILE A 14 7.87 3.48 -4.43
N VAL A 15 8.34 2.59 -3.55
CA VAL A 15 7.95 2.58 -2.14
C VAL A 15 9.07 3.21 -1.34
N GLU A 16 8.73 4.26 -0.60
CA GLU A 16 9.62 4.87 0.37
C GLU A 16 9.52 4.14 1.71
N VAL A 17 10.68 3.94 2.35
CA VAL A 17 10.79 3.20 3.61
C VAL A 17 11.36 4.13 4.67
N PHE A 18 10.64 4.28 5.76
CA PHE A 18 11.04 5.17 6.86
C PHE A 18 11.14 4.38 8.16
N ASP A 19 12.25 4.50 8.86
CA ASP A 19 12.36 4.02 10.24
C ASP A 19 11.71 5.03 11.20
N LEU A 20 10.83 4.52 12.07
CA LEU A 20 10.07 5.29 13.03
C LEU A 20 10.79 5.30 14.39
N LYS A 21 10.77 6.45 15.06
CA LYS A 21 11.24 6.59 16.44
C LYS A 21 10.06 6.81 17.37
N GLY A 22 9.98 6.02 18.44
CA GLY A 22 8.96 6.18 19.50
C GLY A 22 7.54 5.72 19.12
N HIS A 23 7.35 5.09 17.96
CA HIS A 23 6.05 4.55 17.59
C HIS A 23 5.76 3.25 18.39
N PRO A 24 4.58 3.10 19.00
CA PRO A 24 4.32 2.09 20.04
C PRO A 24 4.36 0.64 19.54
N THR A 25 4.09 0.42 18.25
CA THR A 25 3.83 -0.92 17.71
C THR A 25 4.63 -1.27 16.45
N ALA A 26 5.45 -0.34 15.94
CA ALA A 26 6.20 -0.52 14.70
C ALA A 26 7.46 0.33 14.75
N PHE A 27 8.54 -0.18 14.17
CA PHE A 27 9.80 0.55 14.04
C PHE A 27 9.99 1.12 12.63
N ARG A 28 9.06 0.85 11.70
CA ARG A 28 9.19 1.19 10.29
C ARG A 28 7.82 1.36 9.63
N ILE A 29 7.77 2.18 8.59
CA ILE A 29 6.60 2.38 7.74
C ILE A 29 7.01 2.36 6.26
N TYR A 30 6.08 1.93 5.43
CA TYR A 30 6.17 1.94 3.98
C TYR A 30 5.16 2.95 3.45
N ALA A 31 5.57 3.83 2.55
CA ALA A 31 4.68 4.80 1.95
C ALA A 31 4.90 4.94 0.44
N TRP A 32 3.83 5.25 -0.27
CA TRP A 32 3.86 5.62 -1.67
C TRP A 32 2.65 6.48 -2.00
N ALA A 33 2.70 7.15 -3.14
CA ALA A 33 1.56 7.80 -3.74
C ALA A 33 1.29 7.19 -5.11
N HIS A 34 0.03 7.13 -5.50
CA HIS A 34 -0.38 6.79 -6.85
C HIS A 34 -1.51 7.71 -7.29
N ASP A 35 -1.62 7.90 -8.59
CA ASP A 35 -2.72 8.67 -9.15
C ASP A 35 -4.00 7.82 -9.14
N THR A 36 -5.15 8.48 -9.03
CA THR A 36 -6.47 7.85 -9.05
C THR A 36 -7.27 8.40 -10.22
N ASP A 37 -8.36 7.72 -10.58
CA ASP A 37 -9.31 8.19 -11.59
C ASP A 37 -10.29 9.25 -11.04
N ASP A 38 -10.26 9.50 -9.73
CA ASP A 38 -11.15 10.46 -9.07
C ASP A 38 -10.59 11.89 -9.23
N PRO A 39 -11.29 12.80 -9.92
CA PRO A 39 -10.80 14.15 -10.20
C PRO A 39 -10.71 15.03 -8.94
N ASP A 40 -11.50 14.73 -7.91
CA ASP A 40 -11.47 15.42 -6.61
C ASP A 40 -10.30 14.93 -5.74
N ASN A 41 -9.88 13.67 -5.90
CA ASN A 41 -8.75 13.05 -5.21
C ASN A 41 -7.75 12.42 -6.19
N PRO A 42 -7.14 13.22 -7.08
CA PRO A 42 -6.36 12.72 -8.21
C PRO A 42 -5.08 11.97 -7.79
N ARG A 43 -4.66 12.13 -6.52
CA ARG A 43 -3.52 11.43 -5.94
C ARG A 43 -3.86 10.89 -4.56
N ARG A 44 -3.73 9.57 -4.40
CA ARG A 44 -3.90 8.88 -3.13
C ARG A 44 -2.53 8.56 -2.54
N HIS A 45 -2.39 8.84 -1.25
CA HIS A 45 -1.22 8.48 -0.47
C HIS A 45 -1.57 7.25 0.37
N VAL A 46 -0.69 6.25 0.36
CA VAL A 46 -0.85 5.03 1.13
C VAL A 46 0.31 4.90 2.09
N THR A 47 0.00 4.54 3.33
CA THR A 47 0.99 4.29 4.38
C THR A 47 0.67 2.99 5.10
N VAL A 48 1.65 2.11 5.22
CA VAL A 48 1.51 0.79 5.85
C VAL A 48 2.59 0.59 6.90
N LEU A 49 2.19 0.31 8.14
CA LEU A 49 3.12 0.04 9.23
C LEU A 49 3.80 -1.33 9.06
N HIS A 50 5.07 -1.40 9.45
CA HIS A 50 5.80 -2.65 9.58
C HIS A 50 5.33 -3.38 10.85
N ALA A 51 4.32 -4.23 10.69
CA ALA A 51 3.78 -5.09 11.74
C ALA A 51 3.32 -6.41 11.13
N HIS A 52 3.44 -7.53 11.86
CA HIS A 52 3.09 -8.86 11.35
C HIS A 52 1.65 -8.88 10.79
N PRO A 53 1.42 -9.38 9.55
CA PRO A 53 2.34 -10.15 8.70
C PRO A 53 3.22 -9.33 7.74
N ILE A 54 3.17 -8.00 7.76
CA ILE A 54 3.90 -7.10 6.86
C ILE A 54 5.37 -7.01 7.29
N LYS A 55 6.26 -7.65 6.51
CA LYS A 55 7.71 -7.73 6.81
C LYS A 55 8.57 -7.06 5.73
N SER A 56 7.97 -6.64 4.63
CA SER A 56 8.67 -6.06 3.48
C SER A 56 7.80 -5.01 2.76
N PRO A 57 8.40 -4.14 1.92
CA PRO A 57 7.65 -3.26 1.02
C PRO A 57 6.68 -4.03 0.12
N GLN A 58 7.08 -5.20 -0.37
CA GLN A 58 6.24 -6.11 -1.15
C GLN A 58 5.00 -6.54 -0.38
N ASP A 59 5.14 -6.94 0.88
CA ASP A 59 3.98 -7.33 1.69
C ASP A 59 3.05 -6.14 1.93
N ALA A 60 3.60 -4.93 2.08
CA ALA A 60 2.82 -3.72 2.26
C ALA A 60 1.98 -3.37 1.03
N VAL A 61 2.57 -3.42 -0.17
CA VAL A 61 1.84 -3.18 -1.43
C VAL A 61 0.75 -4.23 -1.64
N LYS A 62 1.07 -5.52 -1.47
CA LYS A 62 0.08 -6.61 -1.51
C LYS A 62 -1.09 -6.36 -0.56
N ALA A 63 -0.80 -6.01 0.69
CA ALA A 63 -1.82 -5.79 1.71
C ALA A 63 -2.72 -4.59 1.36
N ALA A 64 -2.14 -3.50 0.85
CA ALA A 64 -2.89 -2.33 0.40
C ALA A 64 -3.80 -2.66 -0.78
N ILE A 65 -3.30 -3.37 -1.81
CA ILE A 65 -4.12 -3.80 -2.95
C ILE A 65 -5.29 -4.67 -2.49
N ILE A 66 -5.05 -5.64 -1.60
CA ILE A 66 -6.10 -6.50 -1.05
C ILE A 66 -7.14 -5.67 -0.28
N GLN A 67 -6.70 -4.65 0.48
CA GLN A 67 -7.59 -3.78 1.22
C GLN A 67 -8.43 -2.90 0.30
N GLU A 68 -7.85 -2.33 -0.75
CA GLU A 68 -8.57 -1.53 -1.75
C GLU A 68 -9.60 -2.37 -2.50
N LEU A 69 -9.28 -3.61 -2.90
CA LEU A 69 -10.25 -4.53 -3.50
C LEU A 69 -11.43 -4.81 -2.57
N LYS A 70 -11.17 -5.02 -1.28
CA LYS A 70 -12.24 -5.22 -0.28
C LYS A 70 -13.12 -4.00 -0.11
N LEU A 71 -12.54 -2.80 -0.11
CA LEU A 71 -13.26 -1.53 0.05
C LEU A 71 -14.08 -1.18 -1.20
N GLY A 72 -13.53 -1.38 -2.40
CA GLY A 72 -14.28 -1.21 -3.65
C GLY A 72 -15.47 -2.15 -3.76
N THR A 73 -15.38 -3.36 -3.20
CA THR A 73 -16.52 -4.30 -3.12
C THR A 73 -17.59 -3.86 -2.11
N ALA A 74 -17.25 -2.95 -1.18
CA ALA A 74 -18.14 -2.44 -0.13
C ALA A 74 -18.86 -1.13 -0.52
N GLU A 75 -18.31 -0.33 -1.45
CA GLU A 75 -18.99 0.85 -2.01
C GLU A 75 -20.07 0.48 -3.05
N GLU A 76 -20.10 -0.76 -3.55
CA GLU A 76 -21.15 -1.30 -4.44
C GLU A 76 -22.33 -1.97 -3.71
N ARG A 77 -22.53 -1.75 -2.40
CA ARG A 77 -23.63 -2.35 -1.62
C ARG A 77 -24.53 -1.37 -0.89
#